data_AF-A0A942H8J0-F1
#
_entry.id   AF-A0A942H8J0-F1
#
_cell.length_a   1.000
_cell.length_b   1.000
_cell.length_c   1.000
_cell.angle_alpha   90.00
_cell.angle_beta   90.00
_cell.angle_gamma   90.00
#
_symmetry.space_group_name_H-M   'P 1'
#
loop_
_entity.id
_entity.type
_entity.pdbx_description
1 polymer ?
#
loop_
_entity_poly.entity_id
_entity_poly.type
_entity_poly.pdbx_seq_one_letter_code
_entity_poly.pdbx_strand_id
1 'polypeptide(L)'
;MKTIELQLDRSYYTRLAIMGAMTGFPAFGLGYMAITVPVLPLLLFAILPLGLWGGVTLLEYRRGAKALDEEGVTRRDGKRFLWDDLQKIKLVYMPLKYGKGALNHAELHFSTGQSRIFPRIVDRGWEAILWAKRMEVERKAAAQSSAAAPEAQKRKTFDLCSICSQLKEVEFGFQKHGREDENTFLPDVSKSLQFVHDIKPGQTRSPSLLQCSECDTYYLYEIEYEYLATGSEDGQRLTRLTANDALQYL
;
A
#
# COMPACT_ATOMS: atom_id res chain seq x y z
N MET A 1 -15.87 -1.03 17.50
CA MET A 1 -15.69 -0.87 16.05
C MET A 1 -14.83 0.36 15.79
N LYS A 2 -13.76 0.24 15.02
CA LYS A 2 -12.85 1.37 14.76
C LYS A 2 -13.35 2.15 13.52
N THR A 3 -13.90 3.34 13.73
CA THR A 3 -14.29 4.25 12.64
C THR A 3 -13.21 5.31 12.43
N ILE A 4 -12.79 5.50 11.18
CA ILE A 4 -11.90 6.60 10.76
C ILE A 4 -12.78 7.65 10.10
N GLU A 5 -13.09 8.70 10.84
CA GLU A 5 -13.69 9.91 10.28
C GLU A 5 -12.63 10.72 9.54
N LEU A 6 -12.99 11.20 8.35
CA LEU A 6 -12.17 12.07 7.53
C LEU A 6 -12.80 13.47 7.53
N GLN A 7 -12.14 14.40 8.18
CA GLN A 7 -12.42 15.82 8.19
C GLN A 7 -11.46 16.56 7.25
N LEU A 8 -11.80 17.79 6.88
CA LEU A 8 -10.84 18.62 6.14
C LEU A 8 -9.75 19.05 7.08
N ASP A 9 -8.50 18.87 6.64
CA ASP A 9 -7.39 19.48 7.35
C ASP A 9 -7.52 21.00 7.22
N ARG A 10 -7.52 21.72 8.35
CA ARG A 10 -7.52 23.19 8.34
C ARG A 10 -6.36 23.74 7.51
N SER A 11 -5.22 23.03 7.48
CA SER A 11 -4.06 23.41 6.69
C SER A 11 -4.34 23.43 5.19
N TYR A 12 -5.31 22.65 4.70
CA TYR A 12 -5.72 22.63 3.31
C TYR A 12 -6.29 23.98 2.86
N TYR A 13 -7.19 24.56 3.65
CA TYR A 13 -7.78 25.87 3.32
C TYR A 13 -6.73 26.98 3.33
N THR A 14 -5.79 26.94 4.29
CA THR A 14 -4.67 27.87 4.31
C THR A 14 -3.81 27.74 3.06
N ARG A 15 -3.49 26.52 2.63
CA ARG A 15 -2.73 26.28 1.38
C ARG A 15 -3.49 26.73 0.14
N LEU A 16 -4.79 26.46 0.09
CA LEU A 16 -5.65 26.87 -1.03
C LEU A 16 -5.75 28.40 -1.12
N ALA A 17 -5.90 29.09 0.03
CA ALA A 17 -5.92 30.54 0.12
C ALA A 17 -4.56 31.14 -0.29
N ILE A 18 -3.45 30.56 0.17
CA ILE A 18 -2.10 30.99 -0.23
C ILE A 18 -1.89 30.78 -1.74
N MET A 19 -2.25 29.61 -2.28
CA MET A 19 -2.15 29.36 -3.72
C MET A 19 -3.03 30.32 -4.52
N GLY A 20 -4.28 30.51 -4.11
CA GLY A 20 -5.20 31.46 -4.75
C GLY A 20 -4.69 32.90 -4.67
N ALA A 21 -4.04 33.30 -3.57
CA ALA A 21 -3.39 34.60 -3.46
C ALA A 21 -2.21 34.70 -4.44
N MET A 22 -1.33 33.70 -4.50
CA MET A 22 -0.16 33.71 -5.39
C MET A 22 -0.52 33.64 -6.88
N THR A 23 -1.55 32.90 -7.26
CA THR A 23 -2.00 32.78 -8.66
C THR A 23 -2.97 33.88 -9.06
N GLY A 24 -3.72 34.42 -8.11
CA GLY A 24 -4.65 35.54 -8.31
C GLY A 24 -3.96 36.91 -8.37
N PHE A 25 -2.89 37.14 -7.60
CA PHE A 25 -2.18 38.43 -7.60
C PHE A 25 -1.63 38.86 -8.97
N PRO A 26 -1.03 37.97 -9.78
CA PRO A 26 -0.61 38.30 -11.15
C PRO A 26 -1.79 38.65 -12.06
N ALA A 27 -2.96 38.03 -11.86
CA ALA A 27 -4.18 38.37 -12.60
C ALA A 27 -4.72 39.77 -12.21
N PHE A 28 -4.54 40.19 -10.96
CA PHE A 28 -4.83 41.56 -10.51
C PHE A 28 -3.79 42.58 -10.98
N GLY A 29 -2.51 42.20 -11.08
CA GLY A 29 -1.44 43.03 -11.65
C GLY A 29 -1.67 43.35 -13.13
N LEU A 30 -2.23 42.41 -13.89
CA LEU A 30 -2.70 42.65 -15.26
C LEU A 30 -3.93 43.58 -15.32
N GLY A 31 -4.74 43.65 -14.26
CA GLY A 31 -5.85 44.59 -14.14
C GLY A 31 -5.41 46.06 -14.08
N TYR A 32 -4.19 46.35 -13.62
CA TYR A 32 -3.66 47.71 -13.60
C TYR A 32 -3.27 48.22 -15.00
N MET A 33 -2.97 47.32 -15.94
CA MET A 33 -2.78 47.65 -17.36
C MET A 33 -4.11 47.88 -18.11
N ALA A 34 -5.25 47.66 -17.46
CA ALA A 34 -6.58 47.72 -18.08
C ALA A 34 -7.32 49.06 -17.86
N ILE A 35 -6.63 50.14 -17.49
CA ILE A 35 -7.23 51.48 -17.40
C ILE A 35 -7.76 51.97 -18.78
N THR A 36 -7.42 51.29 -19.88
CA THR A 36 -7.83 51.63 -21.25
C THR A 36 -8.84 50.66 -21.90
N VAL A 37 -9.22 49.57 -21.24
CA VAL A 37 -10.14 48.54 -21.78
C VAL A 37 -11.39 48.48 -20.89
N PRO A 38 -12.62 48.31 -21.42
CA PRO A 38 -13.81 48.17 -20.60
C PRO A 38 -13.60 47.06 -19.54
N VAL A 39 -13.74 47.44 -18.27
CA VAL A 39 -13.34 46.65 -17.09
C VAL A 39 -14.23 45.40 -16.89
N LEU A 40 -15.48 45.44 -17.38
CA LEU A 40 -16.47 44.39 -17.15
C LEU A 40 -16.14 43.06 -17.87
N PRO A 41 -15.77 43.02 -19.16
CA PRO A 41 -15.31 41.79 -19.82
C PRO A 41 -14.11 41.11 -19.13
N LEU A 42 -13.14 41.91 -18.65
CA LEU A 42 -11.94 41.37 -17.98
C LEU A 42 -12.26 40.78 -16.60
N LEU A 43 -13.14 41.42 -15.83
CA LEU A 43 -13.62 40.87 -14.56
C LEU A 43 -14.38 39.56 -14.76
N LEU A 44 -15.26 39.49 -15.76
CA LEU A 44 -15.96 38.25 -16.10
C LEU A 44 -14.97 37.16 -16.51
N PHE A 45 -13.96 37.48 -17.30
CA PHE A 45 -12.92 36.54 -17.73
C PHE A 45 -12.07 36.01 -16.57
N ALA A 46 -11.87 36.80 -15.50
CA ALA A 46 -11.14 36.39 -14.30
C ALA A 46 -12.02 35.58 -13.32
N ILE A 47 -13.30 35.95 -13.16
CA ILE A 47 -14.22 35.32 -12.20
C ILE A 47 -14.73 33.96 -12.69
N LEU A 48 -15.03 33.83 -13.98
CA LEU A 48 -15.62 32.59 -14.53
C LEU A 48 -14.71 31.36 -14.34
N PRO A 49 -13.41 31.42 -14.62
CA PRO A 49 -12.50 30.28 -14.40
C PRO A 49 -12.37 29.92 -12.93
N LEU A 50 -12.31 30.91 -12.03
CA LEU A 50 -12.22 30.68 -10.59
C LEU A 50 -13.50 30.05 -10.05
N GLY A 51 -14.67 30.53 -10.47
CA GLY A 51 -15.97 29.96 -10.11
C GLY A 51 -16.14 28.54 -10.64
N LEU A 52 -15.78 28.31 -11.91
CA LEU A 52 -15.84 26.98 -12.53
C LEU A 52 -14.89 26.00 -11.83
N TRP A 53 -13.65 26.41 -11.57
CA TRP A 53 -12.64 25.59 -10.89
C TRP A 53 -13.03 25.27 -9.43
N GLY A 54 -13.56 26.25 -8.71
CA GLY A 54 -14.11 26.06 -7.37
C GLY A 54 -15.29 25.08 -7.38
N GLY A 55 -16.19 25.20 -8.35
CA GLY A 55 -17.31 24.28 -8.56
C GLY A 55 -16.86 22.85 -8.83
N VAL A 56 -15.88 22.65 -9.74
CA VAL A 56 -15.29 21.33 -10.03
C VAL A 56 -14.62 20.74 -8.79
N THR A 57 -13.86 21.54 -8.05
CA THR A 57 -13.18 21.10 -6.83
C THR A 57 -14.18 20.69 -5.74
N LEU A 58 -15.27 21.44 -5.57
CA LEU A 58 -16.34 21.10 -4.63
C LEU A 58 -17.06 19.81 -5.04
N LEU A 59 -17.35 19.63 -6.34
CA LEU A 59 -17.94 18.41 -6.87
C LEU A 59 -17.04 17.19 -6.64
N GLU A 60 -15.74 17.34 -6.86
CA GLU A 60 -14.77 16.28 -6.62
C GLU A 60 -14.62 15.95 -5.13
N TYR A 61 -14.64 16.97 -4.28
CA TYR A 61 -14.63 16.78 -2.84
C TYR A 61 -15.89 16.08 -2.33
N ARG A 62 -17.08 16.37 -2.88
CA ARG A 62 -18.32 15.64 -2.56
C ARG A 62 -18.24 14.15 -2.90
N ARG A 63 -17.41 13.76 -3.88
CA ARG A 63 -17.13 12.36 -4.21
C ARG A 63 -16.09 11.70 -3.28
N GLY A 64 -15.50 12.47 -2.37
CA GLY A 64 -14.54 11.98 -1.39
C GLY A 64 -15.18 11.21 -0.26
N ALA A 65 -14.40 10.32 0.36
CA ALA A 65 -14.76 9.60 1.56
C ALA A 65 -14.94 10.56 2.74
N LYS A 66 -16.00 10.34 3.51
CA LYS A 66 -16.31 11.02 4.77
C LYS A 66 -15.89 10.17 5.96
N ALA A 67 -16.18 8.87 5.92
CA ALA A 67 -15.87 7.94 6.99
C ALA A 67 -15.60 6.55 6.44
N LEU A 68 -14.76 5.80 7.15
CA LEU A 68 -14.37 4.44 6.88
C LEU A 68 -14.59 3.62 8.15
N ASP A 69 -15.31 2.51 8.07
CA ASP A 69 -15.63 1.62 9.19
C ASP A 69 -15.58 0.14 8.76
N GLU A 70 -15.61 -0.79 9.69
CA GLU A 70 -15.46 -2.24 9.43
C GLU A 70 -16.42 -2.80 8.34
N GLU A 71 -17.54 -2.14 8.07
CA GLU A 71 -18.50 -2.55 7.05
C GLU A 71 -18.24 -1.91 5.68
N GLY A 72 -17.78 -0.65 5.66
CA GLY A 72 -17.62 0.06 4.40
C GLY A 72 -17.03 1.47 4.43
N VAL A 73 -17.30 2.20 3.35
CA VAL A 73 -16.96 3.60 3.16
C VAL A 73 -18.23 4.40 3.00
N THR A 74 -18.36 5.46 3.80
CA THR A 74 -19.41 6.47 3.62
C THR A 74 -18.83 7.67 2.89
N ARG A 75 -19.40 8.03 1.74
CA ARG A 75 -19.03 9.19 0.93
C ARG A 75 -19.67 10.47 1.47
N ARG A 76 -19.09 11.64 1.15
CA ARG A 76 -19.58 12.94 1.67
C ARG A 76 -20.99 13.33 1.20
N ASP A 77 -21.47 12.74 0.11
CA ASP A 77 -22.86 12.88 -0.33
C ASP A 77 -23.84 11.90 0.35
N GLY A 78 -23.37 11.11 1.32
CA GLY A 78 -24.18 10.15 2.08
C GLY A 78 -24.25 8.76 1.47
N LYS A 79 -23.72 8.54 0.26
CA LYS A 79 -23.71 7.19 -0.34
C LYS A 79 -22.75 6.27 0.42
N ARG A 80 -23.23 5.10 0.83
CA ARG A 80 -22.45 4.06 1.51
C ARG A 80 -22.04 2.96 0.52
N PHE A 81 -20.83 2.44 0.67
CA PHE A 81 -20.25 1.37 -0.13
C PHE A 81 -19.72 0.29 0.81
N LEU A 82 -20.12 -0.96 0.62
CA LEU A 82 -19.67 -2.06 1.47
C LEU A 82 -18.32 -2.61 0.99
N TRP A 83 -17.52 -3.14 1.90
CA TRP A 83 -16.28 -3.82 1.51
C TRP A 83 -16.52 -5.08 0.66
N ASP A 84 -17.70 -5.71 0.77
CA ASP A 84 -18.15 -6.81 -0.10
C ASP A 84 -18.20 -6.44 -1.56
N ASP A 85 -18.46 -5.17 -1.84
CA ASP A 85 -18.53 -4.64 -3.19
C ASP A 85 -17.17 -4.15 -3.69
N LEU A 86 -16.12 -4.14 -2.86
CA LEU A 86 -14.82 -3.57 -3.23
C LEU A 86 -14.16 -4.43 -4.31
N GLN A 87 -13.92 -3.84 -5.48
CA GLN A 87 -13.30 -4.50 -6.61
C GLN A 87 -11.79 -4.23 -6.68
N LYS A 88 -11.38 -2.99 -6.45
CA LYS A 88 -9.96 -2.58 -6.52
C LYS A 88 -9.70 -1.24 -5.84
N ILE A 89 -8.45 -1.07 -5.41
CA ILE A 89 -7.91 0.21 -4.95
C ILE A 89 -6.87 0.71 -5.95
N LYS A 90 -7.11 1.89 -6.54
CA LYS A 90 -6.18 2.52 -7.50
C LYS A 90 -5.52 3.75 -6.88
N LEU A 91 -4.19 3.73 -6.79
CA LEU A 91 -3.40 4.88 -6.36
C LEU A 91 -3.13 5.80 -7.54
N VAL A 92 -3.56 7.06 -7.45
CA VAL A 92 -3.42 8.06 -8.51
C VAL A 92 -2.36 9.08 -8.11
N TYR A 93 -1.27 9.11 -8.85
CA TYR A 93 -0.14 10.01 -8.64
C TYR A 93 -0.23 11.22 -9.57
N MET A 94 0.30 12.35 -9.13
CA MET A 94 0.42 13.54 -9.97
C MET A 94 1.37 13.24 -11.16
N PRO A 95 0.98 13.55 -12.40
CA PRO A 95 1.86 13.37 -13.54
C PRO A 95 3.00 14.39 -13.47
N LEU A 96 4.25 13.92 -13.56
CA LEU A 96 5.41 14.78 -13.76
C LEU A 96 5.98 14.53 -15.16
N LYS A 97 6.69 15.53 -15.71
CA LYS A 97 7.38 15.39 -17.01
C LYS A 97 8.30 14.16 -17.03
N TYR A 98 8.91 13.84 -15.88
CA TYR A 98 9.74 12.67 -15.68
C TYR A 98 9.23 11.88 -14.47
N GLY A 99 8.47 10.80 -14.75
CA GLY A 99 8.02 9.85 -13.72
C GLY A 99 6.73 10.23 -12.99
N LYS A 100 6.53 9.61 -11.82
CA LYS A 100 5.35 9.80 -10.97
C LYS A 100 5.68 10.79 -9.87
N GLY A 101 4.84 11.82 -9.72
CA GLY A 101 4.91 12.75 -8.62
C GLY A 101 4.32 12.20 -7.34
N ALA A 102 3.99 13.10 -6.42
CA ALA A 102 3.34 12.73 -5.17
C ALA A 102 1.96 12.06 -5.39
N LEU A 103 1.53 11.23 -4.43
CA LEU A 103 0.19 10.66 -4.44
C LEU A 103 -0.84 11.79 -4.36
N ASN A 104 -1.70 11.86 -5.36
CA ASN A 104 -2.78 12.84 -5.42
C ASN A 104 -3.98 12.33 -4.61
N HIS A 105 -4.46 11.12 -4.93
CA HIS A 105 -5.57 10.46 -4.25
C HIS A 105 -5.55 8.95 -4.42
N ALA A 106 -6.31 8.23 -3.59
CA ALA A 106 -6.65 6.83 -3.80
C ALA A 106 -8.11 6.72 -4.24
N GLU A 107 -8.38 5.96 -5.30
CA GLU A 107 -9.72 5.63 -5.77
C GLU A 107 -10.11 4.24 -5.29
N LEU A 108 -11.19 4.16 -4.54
CA LEU A 108 -11.82 2.91 -4.11
C LEU A 108 -12.95 2.60 -5.09
N HIS A 109 -12.80 1.54 -5.88
CA HIS A 109 -13.76 1.11 -6.89
C HIS A 109 -14.62 -0.02 -6.32
N PHE A 110 -15.93 0.19 -6.32
CA PHE A 110 -16.94 -0.76 -5.84
C PHE A 110 -17.86 -1.17 -7.00
N SER A 111 -18.55 -2.29 -6.87
CA SER A 111 -19.57 -2.75 -7.83
C SER A 111 -20.66 -1.68 -8.09
N THR A 112 -21.00 -0.89 -7.07
CA THR A 112 -22.07 0.12 -7.11
C THR A 112 -21.57 1.56 -7.32
N GLY A 113 -20.25 1.77 -7.50
CA GLY A 113 -19.68 3.10 -7.77
C GLY A 113 -18.25 3.27 -7.24
N GLN A 114 -17.89 4.51 -6.89
CA GLN A 114 -16.54 4.82 -6.42
C GLN A 114 -16.52 5.89 -5.34
N SER A 115 -15.48 5.84 -4.51
CA SER A 115 -15.14 6.84 -3.49
C SER A 115 -13.66 7.20 -3.57
N ARG A 116 -13.30 8.43 -3.16
CA ARG A 116 -11.91 8.92 -3.22
C ARG A 116 -11.37 9.29 -1.85
N ILE A 117 -10.12 8.94 -1.55
CA ILE A 117 -9.41 9.44 -0.37
C ILE A 117 -8.33 10.42 -0.84
N PHE A 118 -8.37 11.65 -0.33
CA PHE A 118 -7.44 12.71 -0.69
C PHE A 118 -6.43 12.94 0.45
N PRO A 119 -5.30 12.22 0.49
CA PRO A 119 -4.41 12.17 1.66
C PRO A 119 -3.79 13.51 2.06
N ARG A 120 -3.78 14.49 1.15
CA ARG A 120 -3.27 15.85 1.40
C ARG A 120 -4.35 16.87 1.77
N ILE A 121 -5.62 16.46 1.73
CA ILE A 121 -6.79 17.33 1.91
C ILE A 121 -7.55 16.97 3.18
N VAL A 122 -7.68 15.67 3.46
CA VAL A 122 -8.34 15.19 4.67
C VAL A 122 -7.33 14.83 5.76
N ASP A 123 -7.71 15.02 7.01
CA ASP A 123 -6.96 14.48 8.12
C ASP A 123 -6.91 12.94 8.03
N ARG A 124 -5.83 12.35 8.56
CA ARG A 124 -5.65 10.88 8.61
C ARG A 124 -5.81 10.17 7.26
N GLY A 125 -5.71 10.88 6.13
CA GLY A 125 -5.98 10.29 4.83
C GLY A 125 -5.01 9.17 4.45
N TRP A 126 -3.76 9.20 4.96
CA TRP A 126 -2.82 8.08 4.80
C TRP A 126 -3.23 6.83 5.60
N GLU A 127 -3.70 7.03 6.83
CA GLU A 127 -4.21 5.95 7.67
C GLU A 127 -5.43 5.28 7.02
N ALA A 128 -6.35 6.08 6.46
CA ALA A 128 -7.50 5.56 5.74
C ALA A 128 -7.13 4.75 4.49
N ILE A 129 -6.09 5.15 3.75
CA ILE A 129 -5.60 4.37 2.59
C ILE A 129 -5.01 3.04 3.04
N LEU A 130 -4.18 3.03 4.08
CA LEU A 130 -3.57 1.81 4.61
C LEU A 130 -4.63 0.85 5.17
N TRP A 131 -5.62 1.40 5.84
CA TRP A 131 -6.72 0.62 6.39
C TRP A 131 -7.61 0.04 5.27
N ALA A 132 -7.94 0.81 4.22
CA ALA A 132 -8.66 0.27 3.05
C ALA A 132 -7.88 -0.86 2.35
N LYS A 133 -6.55 -0.73 2.23
CA LYS A 133 -5.69 -1.80 1.70
C LYS A 133 -5.71 -3.06 2.56
N ARG A 134 -5.73 -2.91 3.89
CA ARG A 134 -5.84 -4.05 4.81
C ARG A 134 -7.16 -4.79 4.59
N MET A 135 -8.28 -4.07 4.51
CA MET A 135 -9.59 -4.67 4.24
C MET A 135 -9.62 -5.42 2.90
N GLU A 136 -8.93 -4.91 1.86
CA GLU A 136 -8.79 -5.61 0.57
C GLU A 136 -8.04 -6.94 0.71
N VAL A 137 -6.93 -6.96 1.47
CA VAL A 137 -6.11 -8.16 1.69
C VAL A 137 -6.88 -9.20 2.52
N GLU A 138 -7.45 -8.80 3.65
CA GLU A 138 -8.25 -9.67 4.52
C GLU A 138 -9.39 -10.33 3.74
N ARG A 139 -10.03 -9.59 2.83
CA ARG A 139 -11.11 -10.13 1.99
C ARG A 139 -10.63 -11.07 0.91
N LYS A 140 -9.52 -10.77 0.25
CA LYS A 140 -8.93 -11.72 -0.71
C LYS A 140 -8.55 -13.02 -0.01
N ALA A 141 -8.00 -12.94 1.20
CA ALA A 141 -7.71 -14.11 2.02
C ALA A 141 -8.99 -14.87 2.41
N ALA A 142 -10.05 -14.18 2.83
CA ALA A 142 -11.33 -14.81 3.17
C ALA A 142 -12.03 -15.45 1.94
N ALA A 143 -11.98 -14.80 0.78
CA ALA A 143 -12.51 -15.34 -0.48
C ALA A 143 -11.72 -16.58 -0.93
N GLN A 144 -10.39 -16.56 -0.79
CA GLN A 144 -9.56 -17.75 -1.06
C GLN A 144 -9.83 -18.88 -0.07
N SER A 145 -9.97 -18.57 1.22
CA SER A 145 -10.27 -19.57 2.26
C SER A 145 -11.66 -20.21 2.07
N SER A 146 -12.67 -19.42 1.72
CA SER A 146 -14.03 -19.93 1.45
C SER A 146 -14.13 -20.69 0.13
N ALA A 147 -13.35 -20.32 -0.89
CA ALA A 147 -13.22 -21.11 -2.12
C ALA A 147 -12.43 -22.41 -1.93
N ALA A 148 -11.60 -22.50 -0.86
CA ALA A 148 -10.67 -23.61 -0.63
C ALA A 148 -11.16 -24.68 0.37
N ALA A 149 -12.44 -24.72 0.76
CA ALA A 149 -12.94 -25.73 1.69
C ALA A 149 -14.02 -26.66 1.09
N PRO A 150 -13.79 -27.98 0.95
CA PRO A 150 -12.51 -28.64 0.63
C PRO A 150 -12.65 -29.88 -0.31
N GLU A 151 -11.69 -30.07 -1.22
CA GLU A 151 -11.07 -31.41 -1.33
C GLU A 151 -9.85 -31.38 -0.42
N ALA A 152 -10.04 -31.84 0.81
CA ALA A 152 -8.96 -32.04 1.76
C ALA A 152 -8.10 -33.19 1.23
N GLN A 153 -7.20 -32.89 0.29
CA GLN A 153 -6.07 -33.75 0.03
C GLN A 153 -5.35 -33.92 1.37
N LYS A 154 -5.34 -35.16 1.83
CA LYS A 154 -4.71 -35.63 3.07
C LYS A 154 -3.29 -35.06 3.13
N ARG A 155 -3.13 -33.91 3.79
CA ARG A 155 -1.84 -33.24 3.93
C ARG A 155 -0.90 -34.24 4.58
N LYS A 156 0.25 -34.49 3.94
CA LYS A 156 1.23 -35.41 4.49
C LYS A 156 1.72 -34.82 5.81
N THR A 157 1.84 -35.66 6.82
CA THR A 157 2.54 -35.27 8.04
C THR A 157 3.99 -34.92 7.69
N PHE A 158 4.62 -34.08 8.52
CA PHE A 158 6.00 -33.64 8.33
C PHE A 158 6.96 -34.81 8.01
N ASP A 159 6.85 -35.92 8.73
CA ASP A 159 7.72 -37.10 8.55
C ASP A 159 7.57 -37.79 7.18
N LEU A 160 6.46 -37.55 6.48
CA LEU A 160 6.15 -38.10 5.17
C LEU A 160 6.35 -37.09 4.02
N CYS A 161 6.69 -35.84 4.35
CA CYS A 161 6.91 -34.79 3.37
C CYS A 161 8.29 -34.95 2.72
N SER A 162 8.33 -34.99 1.39
CA SER A 162 9.58 -35.22 0.67
C SER A 162 10.57 -34.06 0.82
N ILE A 163 10.06 -32.83 1.02
CA ILE A 163 10.85 -31.61 1.18
C ILE A 163 11.28 -31.45 2.65
N CYS A 164 10.30 -31.45 3.57
CA CYS A 164 10.53 -31.09 4.97
C CYS A 164 11.29 -32.17 5.75
N SER A 165 11.16 -33.45 5.40
CA SER A 165 11.95 -34.53 6.03
C SER A 165 13.45 -34.41 5.79
N GLN A 166 13.88 -33.66 4.77
CA GLN A 166 15.29 -33.40 4.44
C GLN A 166 15.84 -32.13 5.08
N LEU A 167 14.99 -31.31 5.70
CA LEU A 167 15.39 -30.07 6.37
C LEU A 167 15.39 -30.29 7.88
N LYS A 168 16.39 -29.77 8.58
CA LYS A 168 16.38 -29.70 10.05
C LYS A 168 15.38 -28.66 10.56
N GLU A 169 15.31 -28.53 11.88
CA GLU A 169 14.61 -27.42 12.52
C GLU A 169 15.30 -26.08 12.23
N VAL A 170 16.63 -26.07 12.21
CA VAL A 170 17.44 -24.90 11.84
C VAL A 170 18.54 -25.35 10.89
N GLU A 171 18.62 -24.71 9.73
CA GLU A 171 19.70 -24.88 8.75
C GLU A 171 20.49 -23.59 8.60
N PHE A 172 21.78 -23.72 8.31
CA PHE A 172 22.70 -22.60 8.11
C PHE A 172 23.49 -22.78 6.82
N GLY A 173 23.70 -21.68 6.10
CA GLY A 173 24.65 -21.57 5.00
C GLY A 173 25.52 -20.34 5.21
N PHE A 174 26.78 -20.40 4.78
CA PHE A 174 27.74 -19.32 4.96
C PHE A 174 28.67 -19.24 3.77
N GLN A 175 28.88 -18.04 3.24
CA GLN A 175 29.78 -17.79 2.12
C GLN A 175 30.80 -16.72 2.49
N LYS A 176 32.09 -17.05 2.35
CA LYS A 176 33.21 -16.14 2.62
C LYS A 176 33.91 -15.78 1.32
N HIS A 177 34.09 -14.49 1.09
CA HIS A 177 34.90 -14.02 -0.02
C HIS A 177 36.36 -14.46 0.12
N GLY A 178 36.94 -15.09 -0.91
CA GLY A 178 38.33 -15.53 -0.96
C GLY A 178 38.67 -16.74 -0.08
N ARG A 179 37.65 -17.38 0.50
CA ARG A 179 37.73 -18.63 1.26
C ARG A 179 36.63 -19.58 0.83
N GLU A 180 36.59 -19.87 -0.47
CA GLU A 180 35.53 -20.66 -1.09
C GLU A 180 35.47 -22.10 -0.56
N ASP A 181 36.58 -22.61 -0.03
CA ASP A 181 36.70 -23.91 0.62
C ASP A 181 35.97 -23.98 1.98
N GLU A 182 35.74 -22.84 2.64
CA GLU A 182 34.95 -22.74 3.87
C GLU A 182 33.44 -22.55 3.60
N ASN A 183 33.02 -22.44 2.34
CA ASN A 183 31.62 -22.15 2.01
C ASN A 183 30.71 -23.34 2.36
N THR A 184 29.62 -23.02 3.05
CA THR A 184 28.51 -23.94 3.32
C THR A 184 27.23 -23.39 2.69
N PHE A 185 26.34 -24.27 2.28
CA PHE A 185 25.10 -23.88 1.59
C PHE A 185 23.92 -24.53 2.28
N LEU A 186 22.76 -23.88 2.20
CA LEU A 186 21.51 -24.53 2.56
C LEU A 186 21.25 -25.73 1.65
N PRO A 187 20.60 -26.80 2.14
CA PRO A 187 20.25 -27.96 1.31
C PRO A 187 19.44 -27.54 0.08
N ASP A 188 19.67 -28.17 -1.08
CA ASP A 188 19.00 -27.78 -2.33
C ASP A 188 17.46 -27.82 -2.26
N VAL A 189 16.91 -28.72 -1.44
CA VAL A 189 15.47 -28.81 -1.17
C VAL A 189 14.85 -27.54 -0.59
N SER A 190 15.66 -26.67 0.03
CA SER A 190 15.20 -25.35 0.51
C SER A 190 14.70 -24.46 -0.64
N LYS A 191 15.23 -24.63 -1.86
CA LYS A 191 14.80 -23.89 -3.05
C LYS A 191 13.39 -24.28 -3.52
N SER A 192 12.86 -25.41 -3.05
CA SER A 192 11.50 -25.86 -3.33
C SER A 192 10.45 -25.24 -2.40
N LEU A 193 10.86 -24.50 -1.37
CA LEU A 193 9.95 -23.75 -0.52
C LEU A 193 9.37 -22.56 -1.27
N GLN A 194 8.07 -22.34 -1.15
CA GLN A 194 7.36 -21.24 -1.80
C GLN A 194 7.48 -19.98 -0.96
N PHE A 195 7.85 -18.87 -1.61
CA PHE A 195 7.85 -17.56 -0.98
C PHE A 195 6.41 -17.10 -0.72
N VAL A 196 6.13 -16.70 0.53
CA VAL A 196 4.83 -16.16 0.94
C VAL A 196 4.86 -14.64 0.90
N HIS A 197 5.72 -14.02 1.73
CA HIS A 197 5.95 -12.57 1.77
C HIS A 197 7.18 -12.21 2.64
N ASP A 198 7.61 -10.94 2.60
CA ASP A 198 8.64 -10.40 3.49
C ASP A 198 8.04 -9.90 4.81
N ILE A 199 8.64 -10.27 5.95
CA ILE A 199 8.14 -9.89 7.29
C ILE A 199 8.20 -8.38 7.54
N LYS A 200 9.21 -7.69 7.00
CA LYS A 200 9.41 -6.24 7.11
C LYS A 200 9.62 -5.62 5.72
N PRO A 201 8.55 -5.47 4.91
CA PRO A 201 8.66 -4.97 3.55
C PRO A 201 9.37 -3.62 3.48
N GLY A 202 10.33 -3.49 2.56
CA GLY A 202 11.10 -2.26 2.35
C GLY A 202 12.34 -2.11 3.24
N GLN A 203 12.63 -3.05 4.14
CA GLN A 203 13.94 -3.15 4.77
C GLN A 203 14.89 -3.97 3.90
N THR A 204 16.12 -3.49 3.73
CA THR A 204 17.20 -4.28 3.12
C THR A 204 17.39 -5.56 3.94
N ARG A 205 17.30 -6.72 3.30
CA ARG A 205 17.43 -8.05 3.94
C ARG A 205 16.37 -8.31 5.02
N SER A 206 15.14 -7.87 4.78
CA SER A 206 14.01 -8.34 5.58
C SER A 206 13.99 -9.87 5.60
N PRO A 207 13.72 -10.50 6.76
CA PRO A 207 13.36 -11.91 6.79
C PRO A 207 12.18 -12.19 5.86
N SER A 208 12.20 -13.34 5.21
CA SER A 208 11.16 -13.81 4.31
C SER A 208 10.45 -15.02 4.91
N LEU A 209 9.12 -15.04 4.83
CA LEU A 209 8.32 -16.20 5.21
C LEU A 209 8.20 -17.13 4.01
N LEU A 210 8.62 -18.38 4.18
CA LEU A 210 8.55 -19.44 3.18
C LEU A 210 7.59 -20.55 3.66
N GLN A 211 6.98 -21.27 2.72
CA GLN A 211 6.04 -22.36 2.98
C GLN A 211 6.37 -23.59 2.14
N CYS A 212 6.33 -24.77 2.76
CA CYS A 212 6.44 -26.02 2.03
C CYS A 212 5.15 -26.33 1.26
N SER A 213 5.25 -26.62 -0.03
CA SER A 213 4.11 -26.93 -0.90
C SER A 213 3.46 -28.29 -0.66
N GLU A 214 4.11 -29.21 0.07
CA GLU A 214 3.58 -30.56 0.32
C GLU A 214 2.84 -30.71 1.66
N CYS A 215 3.32 -30.04 2.72
CA CYS A 215 2.81 -30.19 4.08
C CYS A 215 2.48 -28.88 4.78
N ASP A 216 2.56 -27.74 4.07
CA ASP A 216 2.23 -26.39 4.54
C ASP A 216 3.05 -25.92 5.75
N THR A 217 4.16 -26.57 6.07
CA THR A 217 5.07 -26.12 7.14
C THR A 217 5.74 -24.82 6.74
N TYR A 218 5.72 -23.84 7.65
CA TYR A 218 6.35 -22.54 7.46
C TYR A 218 7.80 -22.51 7.94
N TYR A 219 8.61 -21.73 7.24
CA TYR A 219 10.00 -21.46 7.58
C TYR A 219 10.26 -19.96 7.52
N LEU A 220 11.03 -19.46 8.47
CA LEU A 220 11.59 -18.11 8.46
C LEU A 220 12.98 -18.17 7.83
N TYR A 221 13.15 -17.44 6.73
CA TYR A 221 14.43 -17.31 6.05
C TYR A 221 15.04 -15.95 6.35
N GLU A 222 16.27 -15.96 6.85
CA GLU A 222 17.03 -14.78 7.26
C GLU A 222 18.35 -14.74 6.49
N ILE A 223 18.73 -13.54 6.05
CA ILE A 223 20.02 -13.29 5.41
C ILE A 223 20.76 -12.26 6.25
N GLU A 224 21.96 -12.64 6.69
CA GLU A 224 22.91 -11.75 7.31
C GLU A 224 24.02 -11.45 6.29
N TYR A 225 24.52 -10.22 6.28
CA TYR A 225 25.67 -9.90 5.45
C TYR A 225 26.50 -8.86 6.14
N GLU A 226 27.79 -9.14 6.14
CA GLU A 226 28.82 -8.32 6.74
C GLU A 226 29.85 -7.94 5.67
N TYR A 227 30.26 -6.67 5.70
CA TYR A 227 31.32 -6.17 4.83
C TYR A 227 32.59 -5.99 5.66
N LEU A 228 33.63 -6.73 5.30
CA LEU A 228 34.94 -6.70 5.92
C LEU A 228 35.95 -6.03 4.98
N ALA A 229 37.10 -5.62 5.54
CA ALA A 229 38.19 -5.06 4.72
C ALA A 229 38.69 -6.04 3.64
N THR A 230 38.54 -7.35 3.88
CA THR A 230 39.00 -8.43 3.00
C THR A 230 37.95 -8.93 2.03
N GLY A 231 36.72 -8.40 2.06
CA GLY A 231 35.61 -8.85 1.21
C GLY A 231 34.28 -8.87 1.96
N SER A 232 33.27 -9.55 1.40
CA SER A 232 31.98 -9.74 2.07
C SER A 232 31.81 -11.16 2.60
N GLU A 233 31.03 -11.28 3.66
CA GLU A 233 30.58 -12.54 4.21
C GLU A 233 29.05 -12.56 4.24
N ASP A 234 28.46 -13.62 3.69
CA ASP A 234 27.01 -13.77 3.54
C ASP A 234 26.54 -14.99 4.35
N GLY A 235 25.72 -14.75 5.35
CA GLY A 235 25.08 -15.76 6.19
C GLY A 235 23.63 -15.99 5.79
N GLN A 236 23.21 -17.25 5.77
CA GLN A 236 21.83 -17.65 5.51
C GLN A 236 21.36 -18.55 6.65
N ARG A 237 20.17 -18.28 7.17
CA ARG A 237 19.55 -19.09 8.21
C ARG A 237 18.12 -19.42 7.83
N LEU A 238 17.74 -20.68 7.93
CA LEU A 238 16.40 -21.16 7.69
C LEU A 238 15.86 -21.85 8.94
N THR A 239 14.88 -21.23 9.59
CA THR A 239 14.30 -21.71 10.86
C THR A 239 12.88 -22.21 10.63
N ARG A 240 12.60 -23.47 10.97
CA ARG A 240 11.24 -24.02 10.96
C ARG A 240 10.39 -23.36 12.04
N LEU A 241 9.19 -22.92 11.66
CA LEU A 241 8.25 -22.33 12.60
C LEU A 241 7.24 -23.37 13.09
N THR A 242 6.86 -23.27 14.37
CA THR A 242 5.68 -23.97 14.86
C THR A 242 4.42 -23.32 14.27
N ALA A 243 3.29 -24.03 14.32
CA ALA A 243 2.01 -23.47 13.87
C ALA A 243 1.67 -22.15 14.60
N ASN A 244 1.98 -22.06 15.89
CA ASN A 244 1.73 -20.85 16.69
C ASN A 244 2.68 -19.70 16.33
N ASP A 245 3.95 -19.99 16.05
CA ASP A 245 4.91 -18.95 15.66
C ASP A 245 4.60 -18.41 14.26
N ALA A 246 4.21 -19.28 13.33
CA ALA A 246 3.81 -18.89 11.98
C ALA A 246 2.63 -17.90 11.98
N LEU A 247 1.67 -18.06 12.89
CA LEU A 247 0.52 -17.15 13.04
C LEU A 247 0.91 -15.72 13.42
N GLN A 248 2.10 -15.49 13.98
CA GLN A 248 2.57 -14.14 14.31
C GLN A 248 3.05 -13.37 13.06
N TYR A 249 3.29 -14.09 11.97
CA TYR A 249 3.87 -13.58 10.73
C TYR A 249 2.89 -13.60 9.55
N LEU A 250 1.72 -14.23 9.70
CA LEU A 250 0.64 -14.25 8.70
C LEU A 250 -0.32 -13.08 8.92
#